data_AF-A0A7C0ZQN6-F1
#
_entry.id   AF-A0A7C0ZQN6-F1
#
_cell.length_a   1.000
_cell.length_b   1.000
_cell.length_c   1.000
_cell.angle_alpha   90.00
_cell.angle_beta   90.00
_cell.angle_gamma   90.00
#
_symmetry.space_group_name_H-M   'P 1'
#
loop_
_entity.id
_entity.type
_entity.pdbx_description
1 polymer ?
#
loop_
_entity_poly.entity_id
_entity_poly.type
_entity_poly.pdbx_seq_one_letter_code
_entity_poly.pdbx_strand_id
1 'polypeptide(L)'
;MQQEKVTLRELNLRIQQVIKTGLPEPVWVVAEISEIKIHSAGHCYLELVEKSEDEEGPVARARGIIWAFVFRMLKPYFETTTGQVLREGLKVLIKATVEFHELYGLSLNITDIDPGYTIGDLALRKAETIRRLEQDGVIHMNRELELPPVPQRIAVISSEQAAGLQDFLDQLHHNPQGYVFYTRIFPALMQGREAETSIIRAFDTIFRFEDFFDVVVLIRGGGSQADLACFNNYRLAYHIAQFPLPVITGIGHEKDESVADIVAHTALKTPTAVAEFLVDRVSAFDEHLSRQASLVSEGVMAILKSEKQRIDRITRIFSPLVMQELNRRKHRLSRSVHILQSAARNLLKSNHHSLRDIRSRSAHQFRLLFRTERERTAKLTWQTVHSGRQFIRNAALRLEMFEKTNRLTDPAQILRKGFSITYHEDKVVRDSQTLSEGQSIQTRLFRGTVSSRVESTDPGGTGNTSQDDPQKDKTQHKSTTK
;
A
#
# COMPACT_ATOMS: atom_id res chain seq x y z
N MET A 1 -116.87 -43.09 20.01
CA MET A 1 -115.78 -43.00 21.01
C MET A 1 -115.93 -41.68 21.75
N GLN A 2 -116.26 -41.70 23.04
CA GLN A 2 -116.18 -40.49 23.88
C GLN A 2 -114.71 -40.07 23.90
N GLN A 3 -114.39 -38.86 23.43
CA GLN A 3 -113.06 -38.29 23.61
C GLN A 3 -112.87 -38.02 25.11
N GLU A 4 -112.01 -38.83 25.75
CA GLU A 4 -111.54 -38.57 27.10
C GLU A 4 -110.91 -37.17 27.15
N LYS A 5 -111.51 -36.29 27.97
CA LYS A 5 -110.96 -34.96 28.23
C LYS A 5 -109.87 -35.12 29.28
N VAL A 6 -108.63 -34.78 28.92
CA VAL A 6 -107.47 -34.79 29.83
C VAL A 6 -107.16 -33.35 30.22
N THR A 7 -106.95 -33.10 31.52
CA THR A 7 -106.54 -31.78 31.99
C THR A 7 -105.09 -31.48 31.61
N LEU A 8 -104.71 -30.20 31.49
CA LEU A 8 -103.32 -29.81 31.19
C LEU A 8 -102.31 -30.40 32.18
N ARG A 9 -102.70 -30.49 33.46
CA ARG A 9 -101.88 -31.11 34.51
C ARG A 9 -101.70 -32.62 34.27
N GLU A 10 -102.77 -33.34 33.97
CA GLU A 10 -102.68 -34.78 33.65
C GLU A 10 -101.84 -35.04 32.40
N LEU A 11 -101.94 -34.19 31.38
CA LEU A 11 -101.08 -34.28 30.20
C LEU A 11 -99.61 -34.08 30.57
N ASN A 12 -99.28 -33.05 31.36
CA ASN A 12 -97.91 -32.79 31.80
C ASN A 12 -97.34 -33.90 32.68
N LEU A 13 -98.16 -34.48 33.58
CA LEU A 13 -97.76 -35.64 34.38
C LEU A 13 -97.47 -36.87 33.51
N ARG A 14 -98.30 -37.13 32.49
CA ARG A 14 -98.04 -38.19 31.50
C ARG A 14 -96.74 -37.96 30.75
N ILE A 15 -96.47 -36.73 30.29
CA ILE A 15 -95.20 -36.37 29.63
C ILE A 15 -94.02 -36.62 30.57
N GLN A 16 -94.11 -36.16 31.81
CA GLN A 16 -93.06 -36.36 32.81
C GLN A 16 -92.78 -37.86 33.04
N GLN A 17 -93.83 -38.69 33.12
CA GLN A 17 -93.68 -40.13 33.35
C GLN A 17 -93.08 -40.85 32.15
N VAL A 18 -93.43 -40.46 30.93
CA VAL A 18 -92.82 -40.99 29.70
C VAL A 18 -91.34 -40.63 29.65
N ILE A 19 -90.96 -39.38 29.94
CA ILE A 19 -89.56 -38.95 29.94
C ILE A 19 -88.76 -39.70 31.01
N LYS A 20 -89.28 -39.81 32.25
CA LYS A 20 -88.62 -40.55 33.33
C LYS A 20 -88.40 -42.03 33.01
N THR A 21 -89.32 -42.62 32.26
CA THR A 21 -89.24 -44.04 31.88
C THR A 21 -88.34 -44.25 30.67
N GLY A 22 -88.35 -43.31 29.71
CA GLY A 22 -87.55 -43.38 28.48
C GLY A 22 -86.08 -42.97 28.66
N LEU A 23 -85.78 -42.09 29.60
CA LEU A 23 -84.43 -41.57 29.89
C LEU A 23 -84.14 -41.63 31.41
N PRO A 24 -84.04 -42.82 32.01
CA PRO A 24 -83.88 -42.97 33.46
C PRO A 24 -82.45 -42.66 33.94
N GLU A 25 -81.44 -42.83 33.09
CA GLU A 25 -80.04 -42.62 33.42
C GLU A 25 -79.51 -41.28 32.86
N PRO A 26 -78.51 -40.66 33.52
CA PRO A 26 -77.85 -39.48 32.98
C PRO A 26 -77.15 -39.79 31.65
N VAL A 27 -77.30 -38.90 30.67
CA VAL A 27 -76.70 -39.03 29.33
C VAL A 27 -75.62 -37.97 29.12
N TRP A 28 -74.62 -38.32 28.31
CA TRP A 28 -73.61 -37.36 27.85
C TRP A 28 -74.10 -36.67 26.58
N VAL A 29 -74.11 -35.33 26.59
CA VAL A 29 -74.62 -34.49 25.52
C VAL A 29 -73.53 -33.53 25.09
N VAL A 30 -73.25 -33.47 23.79
CA VAL A 30 -72.40 -32.43 23.21
C VAL A 30 -73.28 -31.22 22.92
N ALA A 31 -72.90 -30.06 23.42
CA ALA A 31 -73.59 -28.82 23.11
C ALA A 31 -72.65 -27.62 23.20
N GLU A 32 -73.01 -26.51 22.55
CA GLU A 32 -72.39 -25.21 22.76
C GLU A 32 -73.22 -24.38 23.73
N ILE A 33 -72.57 -23.70 24.67
CA ILE A 33 -73.26 -22.79 25.58
C ILE A 33 -73.64 -21.52 24.81
N SER A 34 -74.92 -21.29 24.55
CA SER A 34 -75.37 -20.03 23.92
C SER A 34 -75.51 -18.90 24.93
N GLU A 35 -75.98 -19.19 26.14
CA GLU A 35 -76.17 -18.22 27.22
C GLU A 35 -75.84 -18.85 28.57
N ILE A 36 -75.23 -18.09 29.48
CA ILE A 36 -74.94 -18.52 30.86
C ILE A 36 -75.36 -17.45 31.86
N LYS A 37 -76.15 -17.83 32.87
CA LYS A 37 -76.63 -16.95 33.94
C LYS A 37 -76.40 -17.59 35.30
N ILE A 38 -75.61 -16.93 36.14
CA ILE A 38 -75.35 -17.35 37.51
C ILE A 38 -76.30 -16.59 38.44
N HIS A 39 -77.22 -17.30 39.09
CA HIS A 39 -78.18 -16.71 40.03
C HIS A 39 -77.53 -16.43 41.39
N SER A 40 -78.06 -15.47 42.15
CA SER A 40 -77.56 -15.10 43.49
C SER A 40 -77.57 -16.26 44.49
N ALA A 41 -78.45 -17.23 44.30
CA ALA A 41 -78.55 -18.48 45.08
C ALA A 41 -77.43 -19.51 44.76
N GLY A 42 -76.59 -19.24 43.75
CA GLY A 42 -75.47 -20.10 43.34
C GLY A 42 -75.80 -21.11 42.24
N HIS A 43 -77.03 -21.13 41.73
CA HIS A 43 -77.41 -21.96 40.57
C HIS A 43 -76.89 -21.36 39.26
N CYS A 44 -76.45 -22.22 38.35
CA CYS A 44 -76.04 -21.81 37.00
C CYS A 44 -77.10 -22.29 36.00
N TYR A 45 -77.72 -21.34 35.30
CA TYR A 45 -78.66 -21.61 34.22
C TYR A 45 -77.96 -21.43 32.89
N LEU A 46 -78.11 -22.41 32.01
CA LEU A 46 -77.48 -22.47 30.71
C LEU A 46 -78.56 -22.57 29.63
N GLU A 47 -78.35 -21.91 28.51
CA GLU A 47 -79.00 -22.28 27.26
C GLU A 47 -77.96 -22.97 26.40
N LEU A 48 -78.31 -24.16 25.93
CA LEU A 48 -77.45 -25.05 25.18
C LEU A 48 -77.98 -25.17 23.76
N VAL A 49 -77.08 -25.06 22.79
CA VAL A 49 -77.42 -25.18 21.37
C VAL A 49 -76.49 -26.15 20.67
N GLU A 50 -77.00 -26.83 19.66
CA GLU A 50 -76.20 -27.54 18.68
C GLU A 50 -76.17 -26.69 17.40
N LYS A 51 -74.98 -26.44 16.86
CA LYS A 51 -74.79 -25.74 15.59
C LYS A 51 -74.16 -26.69 14.60
N SER A 52 -74.73 -26.79 13.41
CA SER A 52 -74.10 -27.46 12.28
C SER A 52 -73.17 -26.47 11.58
N GLU A 53 -72.10 -26.98 10.95
CA GLU A 53 -71.19 -26.15 10.14
C GLU A 53 -71.86 -25.64 8.85
N ASP A 54 -72.90 -26.33 8.38
CA ASP A 54 -73.59 -26.02 7.11
C ASP A 54 -74.86 -25.16 7.27
N GLU A 55 -75.39 -24.97 8.49
CA GLU A 55 -76.64 -24.24 8.73
C GLU A 55 -76.40 -22.97 9.55
N GLU A 56 -76.94 -21.83 9.10
CA GLU A 56 -76.80 -20.53 9.79
C GLU A 56 -77.54 -20.46 11.15
N GLY A 57 -78.29 -21.51 11.54
CA GLY A 57 -79.11 -21.56 12.75
C GLY A 57 -78.78 -22.71 13.70
N PRO A 58 -79.19 -22.64 14.98
CA PRO A 58 -79.06 -23.76 15.91
C PRO A 58 -80.01 -24.90 15.52
N VAL A 59 -79.44 -26.09 15.31
CA VAL A 59 -80.15 -27.34 14.96
C VAL A 59 -81.01 -27.82 16.13
N ALA A 60 -80.51 -27.70 17.35
CA ALA A 60 -81.21 -28.07 18.57
C ALA A 60 -80.96 -27.03 19.67
N ARG A 61 -81.91 -26.91 20.60
CA ARG A 61 -81.80 -26.05 21.78
C ARG A 61 -82.41 -26.72 23.01
N ALA A 62 -81.73 -26.60 24.16
CA ALA A 62 -82.22 -27.07 25.44
C ALA A 62 -81.78 -26.15 26.58
N ARG A 63 -82.62 -26.05 27.63
CA ARG A 63 -82.24 -25.39 28.88
C ARG A 63 -81.45 -26.34 29.76
N GLY A 64 -80.34 -25.89 30.29
CA GLY A 64 -79.52 -26.58 31.27
C GLY A 64 -79.57 -25.90 32.64
N ILE A 65 -79.52 -26.70 33.70
CA ILE A 65 -79.42 -26.21 35.09
C ILE A 65 -78.30 -26.97 35.77
N ILE A 66 -77.34 -26.25 36.36
CA ILE A 66 -76.37 -26.80 37.31
C ILE A 66 -76.76 -26.30 38.70
N TRP A 67 -77.17 -27.21 39.58
CA TRP A 67 -77.53 -26.87 40.96
C TRP A 67 -76.32 -26.36 41.75
N ALA A 68 -76.55 -25.51 42.76
CA ALA A 68 -75.49 -24.73 43.40
C ALA A 68 -74.40 -25.60 44.06
N PHE A 69 -74.81 -26.74 44.64
CA PHE A 69 -73.88 -27.70 45.22
C PHE A 69 -72.92 -28.27 44.18
N VAL A 70 -73.43 -28.65 43.00
CA VAL A 70 -72.64 -29.19 41.88
C VAL A 70 -71.79 -28.08 41.27
N PHE A 71 -72.38 -26.92 40.98
CA PHE A 71 -71.67 -25.82 40.30
C PHE A 71 -70.47 -25.32 41.10
N ARG A 72 -70.56 -25.30 42.44
CA ARG A 72 -69.45 -24.92 43.33
C ARG A 72 -68.22 -25.83 43.20
N MET A 73 -68.43 -27.12 42.91
CA MET A 73 -67.34 -28.09 42.69
C MET A 73 -66.88 -28.08 41.24
N LEU A 74 -67.84 -28.02 40.32
CA LEU A 74 -67.63 -28.21 38.90
C LEU A 74 -66.94 -27.00 38.24
N LYS A 75 -67.27 -25.78 38.66
CA LYS A 75 -66.67 -24.56 38.12
C LYS A 75 -65.15 -24.52 38.35
N PRO A 76 -64.61 -24.65 39.58
CA PRO A 76 -63.16 -24.66 39.79
C PRO A 76 -62.46 -25.83 39.10
N TYR A 77 -63.08 -27.01 39.08
CA TYR A 77 -62.52 -28.18 38.39
C TYR A 77 -62.35 -27.92 36.89
N PHE A 78 -63.40 -27.45 36.22
CA PHE A 78 -63.36 -27.09 34.81
C PHE A 78 -62.34 -25.99 34.52
N GLU A 79 -62.35 -24.92 35.31
CA GLU A 79 -61.46 -23.76 35.14
C GLU A 79 -59.98 -24.13 35.33
N THR A 80 -59.67 -24.98 36.32
CA THR A 80 -58.29 -25.39 36.60
C THR A 80 -57.77 -26.38 35.56
N THR A 81 -58.62 -27.25 35.02
CA THR A 81 -58.22 -28.25 34.02
C THR A 81 -58.14 -27.67 32.62
N THR A 82 -59.10 -26.83 32.20
CA THR A 82 -59.11 -26.25 30.84
C THR A 82 -58.37 -24.92 30.75
N GLY A 83 -58.12 -24.25 31.88
CA GLY A 83 -57.67 -22.87 31.91
C GLY A 83 -58.73 -21.85 31.46
N GLN A 84 -59.93 -22.30 31.08
CA GLN A 84 -61.03 -21.50 30.55
C GLN A 84 -62.16 -21.36 31.56
N VAL A 85 -62.74 -20.15 31.65
CA VAL A 85 -63.98 -19.92 32.39
C VAL A 85 -65.16 -20.45 31.58
N LEU A 86 -66.11 -21.11 32.25
CA LEU A 86 -67.40 -21.47 31.67
C LEU A 86 -68.11 -20.22 31.15
N ARG A 87 -68.15 -20.06 29.83
CA ARG A 87 -68.70 -18.90 29.13
C ARG A 87 -69.40 -19.32 27.86
N GLU A 88 -70.17 -18.39 27.31
CA GLU A 88 -70.87 -18.59 26.05
C GLU A 88 -69.88 -18.82 24.89
N GLY A 89 -70.25 -19.72 23.96
CA GLY A 89 -69.46 -20.13 22.80
C GLY A 89 -68.56 -21.35 23.03
N LEU A 90 -68.47 -21.86 24.26
CA LEU A 90 -67.73 -23.09 24.53
C LEU A 90 -68.54 -24.31 24.15
N LYS A 91 -67.93 -25.20 23.36
CA LYS A 91 -68.43 -26.54 23.08
C LYS A 91 -68.05 -27.44 24.24
N VAL A 92 -69.05 -27.99 24.90
CA VAL A 92 -68.91 -28.76 26.14
C VAL A 92 -69.56 -30.13 25.97
N LEU A 93 -68.98 -31.13 26.61
CA LEU A 93 -69.57 -32.45 26.79
C LEU A 93 -70.11 -32.53 28.21
N ILE A 94 -71.43 -32.51 28.37
CA ILE A 94 -72.10 -32.42 29.67
C ILE A 94 -72.78 -33.74 30.00
N LYS A 95 -72.74 -34.17 31.26
CA LYS A 95 -73.52 -35.29 31.78
C LYS A 95 -74.77 -34.74 32.43
N ALA A 96 -75.94 -35.04 31.87
CA ALA A 96 -77.20 -34.49 32.35
C ALA A 96 -78.33 -35.51 32.42
N THR A 97 -79.21 -35.31 33.40
CA THR A 97 -80.48 -36.02 33.52
C THR A 97 -81.59 -35.16 32.93
N VAL A 98 -82.47 -35.76 32.13
CA VAL A 98 -83.60 -35.03 31.53
C VAL A 98 -84.73 -34.91 32.55
N GLU A 99 -85.10 -33.68 32.88
CA GLU A 99 -86.18 -33.36 33.80
C GLU A 99 -87.29 -32.58 33.07
N PHE A 100 -88.55 -32.91 33.36
CA PHE A 100 -89.71 -32.18 32.87
C PHE A 100 -90.52 -31.65 34.04
N HIS A 101 -90.71 -30.33 34.08
CA HIS A 101 -91.50 -29.65 35.11
C HIS A 101 -92.79 -29.10 34.51
N GLU A 102 -93.92 -29.25 35.22
CA GLU A 102 -95.25 -28.85 34.74
C GLU A 102 -95.35 -27.36 34.36
N LEU A 103 -94.58 -26.50 35.04
CA LEU A 103 -94.58 -25.04 34.81
C LEU A 103 -93.44 -24.53 33.89
N TYR A 104 -92.30 -25.23 33.85
CA TYR A 104 -91.07 -24.71 33.23
C TYR A 104 -90.66 -25.48 31.96
N GLY A 105 -91.30 -26.63 31.71
CA GLY A 105 -91.03 -27.48 30.55
C GLY A 105 -89.83 -28.40 30.77
N LEU A 106 -89.18 -28.76 29.66
CA LEU A 106 -88.03 -29.66 29.63
C LEU A 106 -86.73 -28.91 29.96
N SER A 107 -85.91 -29.52 30.82
CA SER A 107 -84.60 -29.02 31.21
C SER A 107 -83.62 -30.17 31.42
N LEU A 108 -82.34 -29.90 31.19
CA LEU A 108 -81.23 -30.80 31.45
C LEU A 108 -80.63 -30.43 32.81
N ASN A 109 -80.76 -31.32 33.78
CA ASN A 109 -80.09 -31.19 35.07
C ASN A 109 -78.65 -31.71 34.92
N ILE A 110 -77.69 -30.80 34.85
CA ILE A 110 -76.30 -31.09 34.55
C ILE A 110 -75.55 -31.43 35.84
N THR A 111 -75.02 -32.65 35.87
CA THR A 111 -74.30 -33.21 37.02
C THR A 111 -72.79 -33.20 36.84
N ASP A 112 -72.29 -33.21 35.60
CA ASP A 112 -70.87 -33.24 35.29
C ASP A 112 -70.56 -32.59 33.92
N ILE A 113 -69.31 -32.18 33.70
CA ILE A 113 -68.81 -31.64 32.42
C ILE A 113 -67.42 -32.23 32.19
N ASP A 114 -67.19 -32.85 31.04
CA ASP A 114 -65.88 -33.37 30.65
C ASP A 114 -64.98 -32.23 30.12
N PRO A 115 -63.93 -31.83 30.86
CA PRO A 115 -63.00 -30.80 30.43
C PRO A 115 -62.16 -31.24 29.22
N GLY A 116 -61.88 -32.54 29.08
CA GLY A 116 -61.03 -33.11 28.04
C GLY A 116 -61.60 -32.91 26.64
N TYR A 117 -62.91 -33.05 26.49
CA TYR A 117 -63.61 -32.75 25.24
C TYR A 117 -63.43 -31.29 24.82
N THR A 118 -63.55 -30.35 25.76
CA THR A 118 -63.41 -28.91 25.47
C THR A 118 -61.98 -28.57 25.04
N ILE A 119 -60.97 -29.15 25.70
CA ILE A 119 -59.56 -28.97 25.34
C ILE A 119 -59.29 -29.53 23.93
N GLY A 120 -59.83 -30.72 23.62
CA GLY A 120 -59.71 -31.34 22.31
C GLY A 120 -60.33 -30.48 21.20
N ASP A 121 -61.53 -29.93 21.42
CA ASP A 121 -62.21 -29.03 20.47
C ASP A 121 -61.42 -27.74 20.23
N LEU A 122 -60.86 -27.13 21.29
CA LEU A 122 -60.01 -25.93 21.17
C LEU A 122 -58.73 -26.21 20.38
N ALA A 123 -58.08 -27.35 20.63
CA ALA A 123 -56.88 -27.76 19.90
C ALA A 123 -57.19 -28.02 18.41
N LEU A 124 -58.33 -28.66 18.12
CA LEU A 124 -58.80 -28.91 16.77
C LEU A 124 -59.03 -27.59 16.01
N ARG A 125 -59.76 -26.64 16.61
CA ARG A 125 -60.00 -25.31 16.02
C ARG A 125 -58.71 -24.55 15.74
N LYS A 126 -57.73 -24.61 16.67
CA LYS A 126 -56.42 -24.00 16.45
C LYS A 126 -55.71 -24.62 15.24
N ALA A 127 -55.70 -25.95 15.14
CA ALA A 127 -55.08 -26.66 14.01
C ALA A 127 -55.79 -26.35 12.68
N GLU A 128 -57.11 -26.21 12.69
CA GLU A 128 -57.91 -25.81 11.54
C GLU A 128 -57.56 -24.39 11.08
N THR A 129 -57.48 -23.42 12.01
CA THR A 129 -57.04 -22.06 11.68
C THR A 129 -55.66 -22.06 11.03
N ILE A 130 -54.69 -22.79 11.60
CA ILE A 130 -53.33 -22.88 11.05
C ILE A 130 -53.37 -23.47 9.63
N ARG A 131 -54.07 -24.60 9.43
CA ARG A 131 -54.21 -25.24 8.13
C ARG A 131 -54.84 -24.30 7.09
N ARG A 132 -55.84 -23.52 7.49
CA ARG A 132 -56.48 -22.54 6.61
C ARG A 132 -55.51 -21.43 6.20
N LEU A 133 -54.72 -20.90 7.14
CA LEU A 133 -53.69 -19.90 6.84
C LEU A 133 -52.57 -20.45 5.93
N GLU A 134 -52.22 -21.74 6.07
CA GLU A 134 -51.30 -22.44 5.18
C GLU A 134 -51.88 -22.59 3.77
N GLN A 135 -53.15 -22.98 3.65
CA GLN A 135 -53.86 -23.10 2.38
C GLN A 135 -53.97 -21.76 1.64
N ASP A 136 -54.20 -20.69 2.38
CA ASP A 136 -54.23 -19.33 1.83
C ASP A 136 -52.82 -18.82 1.48
N GLY A 137 -51.76 -19.51 1.91
CA GLY A 137 -50.36 -19.16 1.64
C GLY A 137 -49.85 -17.94 2.39
N VAL A 138 -50.55 -17.50 3.45
CA VAL A 138 -50.27 -16.23 4.13
C VAL A 138 -49.45 -16.40 5.41
N ILE A 139 -49.41 -17.61 5.96
CA ILE A 139 -48.92 -17.91 7.32
C ILE A 139 -47.51 -17.38 7.65
N HIS A 140 -46.64 -17.21 6.64
CA HIS A 140 -45.26 -16.74 6.83
C HIS A 140 -44.99 -15.30 6.39
N MET A 141 -45.96 -14.61 5.79
CA MET A 141 -45.75 -13.30 5.16
C MET A 141 -45.14 -12.26 6.10
N ASN A 142 -45.63 -12.14 7.34
CA ASN A 142 -45.08 -11.19 8.32
C ASN A 142 -43.72 -11.65 8.87
N ARG A 143 -43.51 -12.96 9.00
CA ARG A 143 -42.26 -13.58 9.46
C ARG A 143 -41.09 -13.39 8.52
N GLU A 144 -41.38 -13.22 7.24
CA GLU A 144 -40.36 -12.97 6.22
C GLU A 144 -40.01 -11.49 6.04
N LEU A 145 -40.70 -10.58 6.72
CA LEU A 145 -40.37 -9.15 6.68
C LEU A 145 -39.00 -8.91 7.31
N GLU A 146 -38.23 -7.99 6.73
CA GLU A 146 -36.97 -7.56 7.33
C GLU A 146 -37.24 -6.67 8.56
N LEU A 147 -36.75 -7.10 9.72
CA LEU A 147 -36.80 -6.27 10.92
C LEU A 147 -35.77 -5.13 10.85
N PRO A 148 -36.19 -3.86 11.01
CA PRO A 148 -35.27 -2.73 11.07
C PRO A 148 -34.16 -2.95 12.09
N PRO A 149 -32.90 -2.56 11.79
CA PRO A 149 -31.78 -2.75 12.72
C PRO A 149 -31.91 -1.89 13.97
N VAL A 150 -32.63 -0.77 13.88
CA VAL A 150 -32.84 0.19 14.98
C VAL A 150 -34.33 0.55 15.04
N PRO A 151 -35.20 -0.35 15.54
CA PRO A 151 -36.64 -0.10 15.62
C PRO A 151 -36.94 0.83 16.81
N GLN A 152 -37.16 2.12 16.56
CA GLN A 152 -37.38 3.11 17.62
C GLN A 152 -38.83 3.61 17.68
N ARG A 153 -39.56 3.58 16.58
CA ARG A 153 -40.94 4.06 16.48
C ARG A 153 -41.89 2.88 16.55
N ILE A 154 -42.57 2.73 17.68
CA ILE A 154 -43.31 1.50 18.02
C ILE A 154 -44.80 1.82 18.11
N ALA A 155 -45.62 1.14 17.30
CA ALA A 155 -47.06 1.11 17.50
C ALA A 155 -47.41 -0.02 18.48
N VAL A 156 -48.04 0.30 19.61
CA VAL A 156 -48.33 -0.67 20.67
C VAL A 156 -49.83 -0.93 20.74
N ILE A 157 -50.26 -2.16 20.45
CA ILE A 157 -51.64 -2.60 20.63
C ILE A 157 -51.73 -3.30 21.99
N SER A 158 -52.48 -2.70 22.91
CA SER A 158 -52.75 -3.27 24.23
C SER A 158 -53.99 -2.65 24.87
N SER A 159 -54.40 -3.16 26.03
CA SER A 159 -55.42 -2.51 26.86
C SER A 159 -54.78 -1.35 27.64
N GLU A 160 -55.44 -0.19 27.69
CA GLU A 160 -54.96 1.01 28.40
C GLU A 160 -54.64 0.75 29.88
N GLN A 161 -55.36 -0.18 30.51
CA GLN A 161 -55.25 -0.49 31.93
C GLN A 161 -54.42 -1.76 32.21
N ALA A 162 -53.77 -2.33 31.18
CA ALA A 162 -52.99 -3.55 31.36
C ALA A 162 -51.69 -3.29 32.13
N ALA A 163 -51.45 -4.07 33.19
CA ALA A 163 -50.18 -4.00 33.94
C ALA A 163 -48.97 -4.24 33.03
N GLY A 164 -49.07 -5.22 32.13
CA GLY A 164 -48.00 -5.55 31.18
C GLY A 164 -47.69 -4.44 30.16
N LEU A 165 -48.60 -3.48 29.93
CA LEU A 165 -48.27 -2.29 29.13
C LEU A 165 -47.36 -1.35 29.91
N GLN A 166 -47.64 -1.14 31.20
CA GLN A 166 -46.78 -0.31 32.06
C GLN A 166 -45.39 -0.93 32.19
N ASP A 167 -45.30 -2.24 32.46
CA ASP A 167 -44.03 -2.95 32.56
C ASP A 167 -43.21 -2.85 31.25
N PHE A 168 -43.87 -2.96 30.09
CA PHE A 168 -43.23 -2.79 28.79
C PHE A 168 -42.68 -1.37 28.59
N LEU A 169 -43.47 -0.35 28.90
CA LEU A 169 -43.06 1.06 28.77
C LEU A 169 -41.94 1.42 29.74
N ASP A 170 -42.01 0.93 30.98
CA ASP A 170 -40.99 1.16 32.00
C ASP A 170 -39.65 0.54 31.60
N GLN A 171 -39.67 -0.68 31.05
CA GLN A 171 -38.47 -1.35 30.55
C GLN A 171 -37.83 -0.60 29.37
N LEU A 172 -38.65 -0.06 28.44
CA LEU A 172 -38.16 0.76 27.34
C LEU A 172 -37.62 2.11 27.79
N HIS A 173 -38.26 2.79 28.75
CA HIS A 173 -37.82 4.11 29.20
C HIS A 173 -36.63 4.08 30.15
N HIS A 174 -36.48 3.02 30.95
CA HIS A 174 -35.41 2.86 31.93
C HIS A 174 -34.34 1.86 31.50
N ASN A 175 -34.18 1.64 30.20
CA ASN A 175 -33.13 0.76 29.68
C ASN A 175 -31.73 1.28 30.07
N PRO A 176 -30.80 0.41 30.50
CA PRO A 176 -29.51 0.82 31.06
C PRO A 176 -28.59 1.50 30.04
N GLN A 177 -28.80 1.25 28.74
CA GLN A 177 -28.03 1.85 27.65
C GLN A 177 -28.48 3.28 27.30
N GLY A 178 -29.65 3.73 27.79
CA GLY A 178 -30.17 5.08 27.55
C GLY A 178 -30.73 5.32 26.14
N TYR A 179 -31.13 4.26 25.43
CA TYR A 179 -31.78 4.38 24.12
C TYR A 179 -33.18 4.98 24.24
N VAL A 180 -33.56 5.81 23.26
CA VAL A 180 -34.87 6.46 23.23
C VAL A 180 -35.80 5.72 22.26
N PHE A 181 -36.98 5.35 22.76
CA PHE A 181 -38.05 4.73 21.98
C PHE A 181 -39.28 5.65 21.97
N TYR A 182 -39.93 5.77 20.81
CA TYR A 182 -41.13 6.55 20.60
C TYR A 182 -42.31 5.60 20.45
N THR A 183 -43.11 5.47 21.52
CA THR A 183 -44.25 4.55 21.54
C THR A 183 -45.56 5.31 21.30
N ARG A 184 -46.47 4.72 20.50
CA ARG A 184 -47.86 5.17 20.38
C ARG A 184 -48.79 4.02 20.71
N ILE A 185 -49.60 4.21 21.76
CA ILE A 185 -50.57 3.21 22.20
C ILE A 185 -51.84 3.30 21.34
N PHE A 186 -52.28 2.14 20.85
CA PHE A 186 -53.53 1.90 20.15
C PHE A 186 -54.40 1.00 21.04
N PRO A 187 -55.33 1.58 21.82
CA PRO A 187 -56.11 0.83 22.80
C PRO A 187 -56.99 -0.21 22.11
N ALA A 188 -56.91 -1.45 22.59
CA ALA A 188 -57.78 -2.53 22.14
C ALA A 188 -58.19 -3.45 23.30
N LEU A 189 -59.37 -4.05 23.17
CA LEU A 189 -59.84 -5.08 24.08
C LEU A 189 -59.01 -6.36 23.88
N MET A 190 -58.37 -6.83 24.95
CA MET A 190 -57.53 -8.04 24.93
C MET A 190 -58.28 -9.31 25.32
N GLN A 191 -59.56 -9.19 25.69
CA GLN A 191 -60.40 -10.28 26.17
C GLN A 191 -61.88 -10.06 25.83
N GLY A 192 -62.65 -11.14 25.79
CA GLY A 192 -64.07 -11.12 25.45
C GLY A 192 -64.36 -11.25 23.95
N ARG A 193 -65.65 -11.22 23.59
CA ARG A 193 -66.12 -11.44 22.20
C ARG A 193 -65.72 -10.33 21.23
N GLU A 194 -65.64 -9.09 21.70
CA GLU A 194 -65.27 -7.95 20.87
C GLU A 194 -63.74 -7.79 20.70
N ALA A 195 -62.92 -8.60 21.39
CA ALA A 195 -61.47 -8.49 21.37
C ALA A 195 -60.89 -8.59 19.95
N GLU A 196 -61.29 -9.61 19.19
CA GLU A 196 -60.85 -9.78 17.79
C GLU A 196 -61.14 -8.54 16.95
N THR A 197 -62.38 -8.03 17.00
CA THR A 197 -62.78 -6.86 16.20
C THR A 197 -62.06 -5.59 16.67
N SER A 198 -61.84 -5.45 17.98
CA SER A 198 -61.13 -4.31 18.56
C SER A 198 -59.64 -4.28 18.16
N ILE A 199 -58.98 -5.44 18.16
CA ILE A 199 -57.56 -5.56 17.79
C ILE A 199 -57.39 -5.30 16.29
N ILE A 200 -58.28 -5.85 15.45
CA ILE A 200 -58.26 -5.61 13.99
C ILE A 200 -58.42 -4.11 13.69
N ARG A 201 -59.35 -3.41 14.36
CA ARG A 201 -59.50 -1.95 14.21
C ARG A 201 -58.24 -1.18 14.62
N ALA A 202 -57.50 -1.66 15.62
CA ALA A 202 -56.23 -1.05 16.00
C ALA A 202 -55.18 -1.23 14.88
N PHE A 203 -55.05 -2.42 14.30
CA PHE A 203 -54.23 -2.66 13.11
C PHE A 203 -54.64 -1.77 11.92
N ASP A 204 -55.93 -1.68 11.61
CA ASP A 204 -56.43 -0.80 10.54
C ASP A 204 -56.07 0.66 10.78
N THR A 205 -56.11 1.11 12.04
CA THR A 205 -55.73 2.48 12.41
C THR A 205 -54.22 2.69 12.25
N ILE A 206 -53.40 1.72 12.63
CA ILE A 206 -51.94 1.77 12.46
C ILE A 206 -51.58 1.81 10.97
N PHE A 207 -52.22 0.97 10.16
CA PHE A 207 -51.99 0.91 8.71
C PHE A 207 -52.18 2.27 8.03
N ARG A 208 -53.16 3.08 8.47
CA ARG A 208 -53.38 4.44 7.96
C ARG A 208 -52.22 5.41 8.20
N PHE A 209 -51.32 5.09 9.14
CA PHE A 209 -50.19 5.91 9.54
C PHE A 209 -48.90 5.09 9.56
N GLU A 210 -48.79 4.08 8.71
CA GLU A 210 -47.69 3.09 8.74
C GLU A 210 -46.29 3.73 8.66
N ASP A 211 -46.13 4.80 7.87
CA ASP A 211 -44.86 5.53 7.70
C ASP A 211 -44.26 6.09 9.01
N PHE A 212 -45.09 6.24 10.05
CA PHE A 212 -44.67 6.74 11.36
C PHE A 212 -44.10 5.64 12.28
N PHE A 213 -44.20 4.37 11.90
CA PHE A 213 -43.82 3.25 12.74
C PHE A 213 -42.81 2.34 12.06
N ASP A 214 -41.89 1.78 12.85
CA ASP A 214 -40.91 0.78 12.39
C ASP A 214 -41.42 -0.64 12.63
N VAL A 215 -42.17 -0.83 13.73
CA VAL A 215 -42.69 -2.13 14.18
C VAL A 215 -44.03 -1.96 14.88
N VAL A 216 -44.83 -3.03 14.89
CA VAL A 216 -46.05 -3.13 15.70
C VAL A 216 -45.83 -4.14 16.81
N VAL A 217 -46.20 -3.79 18.03
CA VAL A 217 -46.11 -4.63 19.21
C VAL A 217 -47.51 -4.95 19.71
N LEU A 218 -47.89 -6.23 19.69
CA LEU A 218 -49.16 -6.71 20.26
C LEU A 218 -48.88 -7.39 21.60
N ILE A 219 -49.26 -6.75 22.70
CA ILE A 219 -48.93 -7.22 24.04
C ILE A 219 -50.18 -7.33 24.92
N ARG A 220 -50.18 -8.37 25.76
CA ARG A 220 -51.21 -8.61 26.76
C ARG A 220 -50.59 -8.65 28.14
N GLY A 221 -51.16 -7.90 29.09
CA GLY A 221 -50.67 -7.87 30.48
C GLY A 221 -51.64 -8.53 31.45
N GLY A 222 -51.24 -9.68 32.01
CA GLY A 222 -51.96 -10.38 33.08
C GLY A 222 -53.35 -10.91 32.67
N GLY A 223 -53.60 -12.20 32.91
CA GLY A 223 -54.93 -12.78 32.71
C GLY A 223 -54.89 -14.30 32.64
N SER A 224 -56.08 -14.90 32.68
CA SER A 224 -56.24 -16.36 32.66
C SER A 224 -55.95 -16.92 31.26
N GLN A 225 -55.61 -18.21 31.15
CA GLN A 225 -55.53 -18.90 29.85
C GLN A 225 -56.83 -18.73 29.03
N ALA A 226 -57.96 -18.47 29.72
CA ALA A 226 -59.27 -18.22 29.14
C ALA A 226 -59.27 -17.13 28.06
N ASP A 227 -58.46 -16.10 28.27
CA ASP A 227 -58.47 -14.91 27.42
C ASP A 227 -57.49 -14.99 26.24
N LEU A 228 -56.82 -16.13 26.03
CA LEU A 228 -55.97 -16.36 24.85
C LEU A 228 -56.77 -16.74 23.59
N ALA A 229 -58.05 -17.08 23.72
CA ALA A 229 -58.83 -17.65 22.63
C ALA A 229 -58.95 -16.70 21.41
N CYS A 230 -59.07 -15.38 21.63
CA CYS A 230 -59.19 -14.42 20.54
C CYS A 230 -57.95 -14.37 19.63
N PHE A 231 -56.76 -14.70 20.16
CA PHE A 231 -55.50 -14.75 19.42
C PHE A 231 -55.35 -16.02 18.55
N ASN A 232 -56.27 -16.97 18.67
CA ASN A 232 -56.33 -18.16 17.82
C ASN A 232 -57.34 -18.03 16.66
N ASN A 233 -58.02 -16.88 16.56
CA ASN A 233 -59.02 -16.65 15.52
C ASN A 233 -58.36 -16.39 14.17
N TYR A 234 -58.93 -16.99 13.13
CA TYR A 234 -58.43 -16.90 11.76
C TYR A 234 -58.32 -15.45 11.26
N ARG A 235 -59.32 -14.59 11.48
CA ARG A 235 -59.29 -13.23 10.90
C ARG A 235 -58.21 -12.35 11.51
N LEU A 236 -57.99 -12.46 12.83
CA LEU A 236 -56.90 -11.76 13.49
C LEU A 236 -55.54 -12.26 13.00
N ALA A 237 -55.33 -13.57 12.96
CA ALA A 237 -54.08 -14.15 12.47
C ALA A 237 -53.81 -13.79 10.99
N TYR A 238 -54.85 -13.81 10.15
CA TYR A 238 -54.76 -13.38 8.75
C TYR A 238 -54.33 -11.90 8.64
N HIS A 239 -54.88 -11.01 9.47
CA HIS A 239 -54.47 -9.61 9.49
C HIS A 239 -53.04 -9.40 9.97
N ILE A 240 -52.59 -10.12 11.00
CA ILE A 240 -51.20 -10.06 11.47
C ILE A 240 -50.26 -10.55 10.37
N ALA A 241 -50.57 -11.68 9.75
CA ALA A 241 -49.75 -12.31 8.72
C ALA A 241 -49.51 -11.38 7.53
N GLN A 242 -50.52 -10.61 7.10
CA GLN A 242 -50.41 -9.71 5.95
C GLN A 242 -50.00 -8.28 6.32
N PHE A 243 -49.77 -7.99 7.60
CA PHE A 243 -49.46 -6.63 8.02
C PHE A 243 -48.11 -6.19 7.43
N PRO A 244 -47.99 -4.96 6.87
CA PRO A 244 -46.80 -4.52 6.15
C PRO A 244 -45.60 -4.20 7.05
N LEU A 245 -45.84 -4.00 8.36
CA LEU A 245 -44.79 -3.81 9.36
C LEU A 245 -44.53 -5.11 10.13
N PRO A 246 -43.28 -5.38 10.55
CA PRO A 246 -42.99 -6.51 11.42
C PRO A 246 -43.83 -6.44 12.71
N VAL A 247 -44.60 -7.48 12.97
CA VAL A 247 -45.43 -7.59 14.18
C VAL A 247 -44.69 -8.44 15.21
N ILE A 248 -44.51 -7.90 16.41
CA ILE A 248 -43.90 -8.58 17.54
C ILE A 248 -44.98 -8.84 18.58
N THR A 249 -45.14 -10.09 18.99
CA THR A 249 -46.14 -10.48 19.98
C THR A 249 -45.51 -10.73 21.35
N GLY A 250 -46.20 -10.29 22.40
CA GLY A 250 -45.88 -10.58 23.80
C GLY A 250 -47.15 -10.93 24.56
N ILE A 251 -47.87 -11.95 24.08
CA ILE A 251 -49.22 -12.30 24.52
C ILE A 251 -49.23 -13.44 25.56
N GLY A 252 -48.23 -14.33 25.51
CA GLY A 252 -48.31 -15.69 26.04
C GLY A 252 -47.71 -15.98 27.42
N HIS A 253 -47.58 -17.27 27.71
CA HIS A 253 -46.97 -17.87 28.91
C HIS A 253 -46.16 -19.12 28.50
N GLU A 254 -45.42 -19.75 29.41
CA GLU A 254 -44.48 -20.84 29.07
C GLU A 254 -45.05 -22.09 28.36
N LYS A 255 -46.36 -22.37 28.41
CA LYS A 255 -46.90 -23.67 27.96
C LYS A 255 -47.63 -23.69 26.61
N ASP A 256 -48.13 -22.57 26.10
CA ASP A 256 -48.96 -22.54 24.88
C ASP A 256 -48.67 -21.31 24.01
N GLU A 257 -48.31 -21.56 22.76
CA GLU A 257 -48.16 -20.56 21.69
C GLU A 257 -49.53 -20.28 21.04
N SER A 258 -49.90 -19.03 20.79
CA SER A 258 -51.15 -18.70 20.08
C SER A 258 -50.97 -18.71 18.55
N VAL A 259 -52.06 -18.74 17.77
CA VAL A 259 -51.93 -18.61 16.30
C VAL A 259 -51.33 -17.25 15.93
N ALA A 260 -51.69 -16.18 16.65
CA ALA A 260 -51.08 -14.86 16.49
C ALA A 260 -49.54 -14.91 16.65
N ASP A 261 -49.02 -15.67 17.61
CA ASP A 261 -47.57 -15.86 17.78
C ASP A 261 -46.95 -16.63 16.60
N ILE A 262 -47.66 -17.61 16.04
CA ILE A 262 -47.20 -18.40 14.90
C ILE A 262 -47.05 -17.53 13.64
N VAL A 263 -47.98 -16.60 13.39
CA VAL A 263 -47.97 -15.76 12.19
C VAL A 263 -47.14 -14.48 12.34
N ALA A 264 -46.86 -14.05 13.57
CA ALA A 264 -46.10 -12.84 13.84
C ALA A 264 -44.63 -12.96 13.37
N HIS A 265 -44.00 -11.81 13.12
CA HIS A 265 -42.57 -11.74 12.82
C HIS A 265 -41.72 -12.31 13.94
N THR A 266 -42.02 -11.93 15.19
CA THR A 266 -41.32 -12.44 16.36
C THR A 266 -42.28 -12.64 17.50
N ALA A 267 -42.32 -13.86 18.06
CA ALA A 267 -43.11 -14.17 19.23
C ALA A 267 -42.23 -14.25 20.48
N LEU A 268 -42.61 -13.51 21.51
CA LEU A 268 -41.93 -13.48 22.80
C LEU A 268 -42.92 -13.81 23.92
N LYS A 269 -42.36 -14.33 25.02
CA LYS A 269 -43.18 -14.87 26.10
C LYS A 269 -43.96 -13.80 26.84
N THR A 270 -43.38 -12.62 27.06
CA THR A 270 -43.97 -11.58 27.92
C THR A 270 -43.80 -10.20 27.31
N PRO A 271 -44.64 -9.21 27.71
CA PRO A 271 -44.44 -7.82 27.31
C PRO A 271 -43.03 -7.31 27.64
N THR A 272 -42.49 -7.63 28.83
CA THR A 272 -41.12 -7.25 29.22
C THR A 272 -40.04 -7.85 28.32
N ALA A 273 -40.21 -9.10 27.87
CA ALA A 273 -39.29 -9.73 26.93
C ALA A 273 -39.33 -9.03 25.55
N VAL A 274 -40.49 -8.50 25.13
CA VAL A 274 -40.58 -7.68 23.91
C VAL A 274 -39.77 -6.39 24.06
N ALA A 275 -39.86 -5.70 25.19
CA ALA A 275 -39.06 -4.50 25.43
C ALA A 275 -37.56 -4.82 25.43
N GLU A 276 -37.14 -5.88 26.13
CA GLU A 276 -35.74 -6.32 26.18
C GLU A 276 -35.22 -6.67 24.78
N PHE A 277 -35.99 -7.42 23.98
CA PHE A 277 -35.63 -7.75 22.61
C PHE A 277 -35.39 -6.50 21.74
N LEU A 278 -36.22 -5.47 21.88
CA LEU A 278 -36.06 -4.21 21.14
C LEU A 278 -34.82 -3.45 21.59
N VAL A 279 -34.56 -3.39 22.91
CA VAL A 279 -33.35 -2.77 23.49
C VAL A 279 -32.09 -3.49 23.01
N ASP A 280 -32.07 -4.82 23.08
CA ASP A 280 -30.94 -5.65 22.65
C ASP A 280 -30.64 -5.47 21.16
N ARG A 281 -31.69 -5.32 20.34
CA ARG A 281 -31.54 -5.07 18.89
C ARG A 281 -30.80 -3.75 18.63
N VAL A 282 -31.20 -2.68 19.31
CA VAL A 282 -30.53 -1.37 19.20
C VAL A 282 -29.11 -1.45 19.77
N SER A 283 -28.93 -2.12 20.91
CA SER A 283 -27.63 -2.34 21.55
C SER A 283 -26.65 -3.04 20.63
N ALA A 284 -27.08 -4.13 19.98
CA ALA A 284 -26.25 -4.89 19.05
C ALA A 284 -25.82 -4.04 17.84
N PHE A 285 -26.69 -3.15 17.35
CA PHE A 285 -26.35 -2.24 16.27
C PHE A 285 -25.34 -1.17 16.72
N ASP A 286 -25.52 -0.60 17.90
CA ASP A 286 -24.60 0.39 18.48
C ASP A 286 -23.21 -0.20 18.75
N GLU A 287 -23.14 -1.42 19.30
CA GLU A 287 -21.89 -2.17 19.45
C GLU A 287 -21.20 -2.42 18.11
N HIS A 288 -21.97 -2.80 17.08
CA HIS A 288 -21.44 -2.97 15.74
C HIS A 288 -20.86 -1.65 15.21
N LEU A 289 -21.57 -0.54 15.35
CA LEU A 289 -21.14 0.78 14.90
C LEU A 289 -19.88 1.24 15.63
N SER A 290 -19.83 1.07 16.95
CA SER A 290 -18.67 1.38 17.80
C SER A 290 -17.43 0.59 17.41
N ARG A 291 -17.60 -0.70 17.07
CA ARG A 291 -16.51 -1.54 16.56
C ARG A 291 -16.00 -1.04 15.20
N GLN A 292 -16.89 -0.67 14.28
CA GLN A 292 -16.47 -0.12 12.98
C GLN A 292 -15.72 1.21 13.15
N ALA A 293 -16.19 2.10 14.04
CA ALA A 293 -15.50 3.36 14.36
C ALA A 293 -14.09 3.11 14.91
N SER A 294 -13.94 2.11 15.78
CA SER A 294 -12.65 1.71 16.35
C SER A 294 -11.69 1.20 15.27
N LEU A 295 -12.16 0.34 14.37
CA LEU A 295 -11.36 -0.17 13.24
C LEU A 295 -10.87 0.96 12.32
N VAL A 296 -11.73 1.95 12.03
CA VAL A 296 -11.33 3.12 11.24
C VAL A 296 -10.25 3.92 11.97
N SER A 297 -10.42 4.17 13.25
CA SER A 297 -9.43 4.91 14.07
C SER A 297 -8.07 4.20 14.11
N GLU A 298 -8.07 2.88 14.34
CA GLU A 298 -6.86 2.05 14.33
C GLU A 298 -6.17 2.07 12.96
N GLY A 299 -6.94 1.96 11.88
CA GLY A 299 -6.44 2.04 10.51
C GLY A 299 -5.77 3.39 10.21
N VAL A 300 -6.41 4.50 10.59
CA VAL A 300 -5.85 5.84 10.43
C VAL A 300 -4.56 6.01 11.23
N MET A 301 -4.53 5.54 12.49
CA MET A 301 -3.33 5.61 13.33
C MET A 301 -2.17 4.78 12.76
N ALA A 302 -2.46 3.60 12.19
CA ALA A 302 -1.47 2.78 11.53
C ALA A 302 -0.87 3.49 10.30
N ILE A 303 -1.71 4.12 9.48
CA ILE A 303 -1.27 4.90 8.32
C ILE A 303 -0.38 6.07 8.77
N LEU A 304 -0.82 6.88 9.73
CA LEU A 304 -0.05 8.01 10.26
C LEU A 304 1.31 7.58 10.82
N LYS A 305 1.34 6.46 11.56
CA LYS A 305 2.59 5.90 12.09
C LYS A 305 3.53 5.46 10.96
N SER A 306 3.00 4.81 9.93
CA SER A 306 3.80 4.38 8.78
C SER A 306 4.39 5.55 7.99
N GLU A 307 3.61 6.62 7.79
CA GLU A 307 4.05 7.82 7.08
C GLU A 307 5.07 8.61 7.89
N LYS A 308 4.90 8.72 9.22
CA LYS A 308 5.91 9.31 10.10
C LYS A 308 7.23 8.55 10.02
N GLN A 309 7.19 7.21 10.10
CA GLN A 309 8.38 6.38 9.95
C GLN A 309 9.04 6.52 8.57
N ARG A 310 8.25 6.71 7.51
CA ARG A 310 8.75 6.98 6.16
C ARG A 310 9.51 8.30 6.11
N ILE A 311 8.93 9.38 6.63
CA ILE A 311 9.57 10.70 6.71
C ILE A 311 10.85 10.65 7.56
N ASP A 312 10.81 9.99 8.72
CA ASP A 312 11.99 9.83 9.58
C ASP A 312 13.12 9.10 8.86
N ARG A 313 12.79 8.04 8.11
CA ARG A 313 13.77 7.29 7.31
C ARG A 313 14.41 8.15 6.22
N ILE A 314 13.60 8.89 5.46
CA ILE A 314 14.09 9.80 4.42
C ILE A 314 14.98 10.87 5.04
N THR A 315 14.53 11.48 6.13
CA THR A 315 15.28 12.54 6.85
C THR A 315 16.63 12.03 7.36
N ARG A 316 16.67 10.82 7.92
CA ARG A 316 17.91 10.18 8.39
C ARG A 316 18.91 9.90 7.28
N ILE A 317 18.44 9.59 6.07
CA ILE A 317 19.30 9.31 4.91
C ILE A 317 19.74 10.60 4.21
N PHE A 318 18.90 11.63 4.19
CA PHE A 318 19.15 12.86 3.46
C PHE A 318 20.41 13.60 3.94
N SER A 319 20.54 13.83 5.24
CA SER A 319 21.69 14.59 5.80
C SER A 319 23.05 13.92 5.50
N PRO A 320 23.25 12.60 5.74
CA PRO A 320 24.47 11.91 5.34
C PRO A 320 24.78 11.99 3.85
N LEU A 321 23.78 11.84 2.97
CA LEU A 321 24.00 11.93 1.52
C LEU A 321 24.48 13.33 1.10
N VAL A 322 23.85 14.38 1.63
CA VAL A 322 24.26 15.77 1.38
C VAL A 322 25.68 16.02 1.90
N MET A 323 25.99 15.57 3.13
CA MET A 323 27.33 15.72 3.71
C MET A 323 28.39 14.94 2.93
N GLN A 324 28.07 13.74 2.45
CA GLN A 324 28.97 12.96 1.61
C GLN A 324 29.27 13.68 0.28
N GLU A 325 28.26 14.25 -0.38
CA GLU A 325 28.43 14.98 -1.63
C GLU A 325 29.19 16.30 -1.43
N LEU A 326 28.90 17.05 -0.35
CA LEU A 326 29.66 18.24 0.03
C LEU A 326 31.13 17.92 0.30
N ASN A 327 31.41 16.85 1.05
CA ASN A 327 32.78 16.41 1.32
C ASN A 327 33.49 15.97 0.03
N ARG A 328 32.82 15.24 -0.86
CA ARG A 328 33.36 14.87 -2.18
C ARG A 328 33.76 16.11 -2.98
N ARG A 329 32.90 17.13 -3.05
CA ARG A 329 33.18 18.38 -3.75
C ARG A 329 34.32 19.17 -3.09
N LYS A 330 34.35 19.24 -1.76
CA LYS A 330 35.44 19.85 -0.99
C LYS A 330 36.77 19.17 -1.29
N HIS A 331 36.83 17.84 -1.25
CA HIS A 331 38.04 17.09 -1.57
C HIS A 331 38.49 17.28 -3.03
N ARG A 332 37.56 17.33 -3.99
CA ARG A 332 37.88 17.63 -5.39
C ARG A 332 38.51 19.03 -5.52
N LEU A 333 37.91 20.04 -4.89
CA LEU A 333 38.45 21.40 -4.88
C LEU A 333 39.85 21.46 -4.27
N SER A 334 40.06 20.85 -3.09
CA SER A 334 41.38 20.80 -2.46
C SER A 334 42.42 20.10 -3.35
N ARG A 335 42.06 19.00 -4.02
CA ARG A 335 42.97 18.35 -4.99
C ARG A 335 43.33 19.28 -6.15
N SER A 336 42.34 19.96 -6.74
CA SER A 336 42.59 20.92 -7.83
C SER A 336 43.51 22.06 -7.38
N VAL A 337 43.32 22.59 -6.17
CA VAL A 337 44.21 23.61 -5.59
C VAL A 337 45.64 23.07 -5.43
N HIS A 338 45.82 21.87 -4.88
CA HIS A 338 47.14 21.25 -4.72
C HIS A 338 47.83 20.97 -6.05
N ILE A 339 47.09 20.50 -7.06
CA ILE A 339 47.61 20.27 -8.41
C ILE A 339 48.07 21.59 -9.02
N LEU A 340 47.25 22.64 -8.95
CA LEU A 340 47.58 23.96 -9.49
C LEU A 340 48.81 24.55 -8.81
N GLN A 341 48.89 24.50 -7.48
CA GLN A 341 50.06 24.97 -6.73
C GLN A 341 51.33 24.19 -7.09
N SER A 342 51.23 22.88 -7.28
CA SER A 342 52.37 22.03 -7.63
C SER A 342 52.81 22.27 -9.07
N ALA A 343 51.87 22.40 -10.00
CA ALA A 343 52.14 22.76 -11.39
C ALA A 343 52.81 24.13 -11.48
N ALA A 344 52.30 25.14 -10.78
CA ALA A 344 52.91 26.47 -10.72
C ALA A 344 54.34 26.42 -10.16
N ARG A 345 54.57 25.69 -9.06
CA ARG A 345 55.91 25.50 -8.48
C ARG A 345 56.85 24.79 -9.45
N ASN A 346 56.39 23.76 -10.15
CA ASN A 346 57.20 23.03 -11.11
C ASN A 346 57.53 23.86 -12.34
N LEU A 347 56.58 24.66 -12.85
CA LEU A 347 56.82 25.62 -13.93
C LEU A 347 57.87 26.67 -13.53
N LEU A 348 57.74 27.28 -12.35
CA LEU A 348 58.71 28.24 -11.85
C LEU A 348 60.11 27.61 -11.67
N LYS A 349 60.18 26.39 -11.12
CA LYS A 349 61.44 25.65 -10.99
C LYS A 349 62.07 25.33 -12.35
N SER A 350 61.28 24.89 -13.33
CA SER A 350 61.74 24.56 -14.68
C SER A 350 62.22 25.80 -15.43
N ASN A 351 61.48 26.91 -15.33
CA ASN A 351 61.89 28.20 -15.90
C ASN A 351 63.17 28.71 -15.24
N HIS A 352 63.30 28.58 -13.91
CA HIS A 352 64.51 28.97 -13.20
C HIS A 352 65.73 28.13 -13.63
N HIS A 353 65.57 26.81 -13.79
CA HIS A 353 66.63 25.95 -14.34
C HIS A 353 66.99 26.33 -15.77
N SER A 354 66.00 26.57 -16.63
CA SER A 354 66.22 26.98 -18.01
C SER A 354 66.98 28.31 -18.10
N LEU A 355 66.62 29.30 -17.28
CA LEU A 355 67.34 30.58 -17.19
C LEU A 355 68.76 30.40 -16.64
N ARG A 356 68.96 29.53 -15.65
CA ARG A 356 70.28 29.21 -15.10
C ARG A 356 71.16 28.52 -16.14
N ASP A 357 70.59 27.63 -16.94
CA ASP A 357 71.27 26.93 -18.03
C ASP A 357 71.63 27.88 -19.18
N ILE A 358 70.72 28.78 -19.57
CA ILE A 358 71.03 29.83 -20.54
C ILE A 358 72.16 30.71 -20.01
N ARG A 359 72.10 31.13 -18.73
CA ARG A 359 73.17 31.92 -18.10
C ARG A 359 74.51 31.19 -18.10
N SER A 360 74.54 29.91 -17.77
CA SER A 360 75.77 29.12 -17.72
C SER A 360 76.36 28.88 -19.11
N ARG A 361 75.52 28.55 -20.10
CA ARG A 361 75.91 28.40 -21.51
C ARG A 361 76.45 29.71 -22.07
N SER A 362 75.77 30.83 -21.86
CA SER A 362 76.23 32.14 -22.29
C SER A 362 77.56 32.51 -21.64
N ALA A 363 77.71 32.32 -20.33
CA ALA A 363 78.98 32.59 -19.64
C ALA A 363 80.14 31.72 -20.15
N HIS A 364 79.87 30.44 -20.46
CA HIS A 364 80.85 29.55 -21.06
C HIS A 364 81.23 30.01 -22.48
N GLN A 365 80.25 30.34 -23.31
CA GLN A 365 80.48 30.82 -24.67
C GLN A 365 81.27 32.13 -24.69
N PHE A 366 80.94 33.07 -23.79
CA PHE A 366 81.72 34.30 -23.63
C PHE A 366 83.16 34.02 -23.21
N ARG A 367 83.39 33.12 -22.25
CA ARG A 367 84.76 32.73 -21.86
C ARG A 367 85.53 32.12 -23.02
N LEU A 368 84.89 31.27 -23.81
CA LEU A 368 85.51 30.64 -24.97
C LEU A 368 85.87 31.70 -26.02
N LEU A 369 84.94 32.58 -26.39
CA LEU A 369 85.18 33.68 -27.32
C LEU A 369 86.33 34.59 -26.85
N PHE A 370 86.34 35.01 -25.58
CA PHE A 370 87.41 35.81 -25.01
C PHE A 370 88.75 35.09 -25.05
N ARG A 371 88.77 33.77 -24.79
CA ARG A 371 89.98 32.97 -24.90
C ARG A 371 90.48 32.91 -26.35
N THR A 372 89.61 32.63 -27.31
CA THR A 372 89.96 32.57 -28.73
C THR A 372 90.48 33.90 -29.25
N GLU A 373 89.84 35.02 -28.90
CA GLU A 373 90.33 36.36 -29.28
C GLU A 373 91.65 36.71 -28.58
N ARG A 374 91.85 36.28 -27.32
CA ARG A 374 93.14 36.43 -26.63
C ARG A 374 94.25 35.61 -27.29
N GLU A 375 93.98 34.38 -27.71
CA GLU A 375 94.92 33.53 -28.45
C GLU A 375 95.21 34.11 -29.85
N ARG A 376 94.19 34.65 -30.53
CA ARG A 376 94.33 35.31 -31.84
C ARG A 376 95.19 36.57 -31.75
N THR A 377 94.96 37.43 -30.76
CA THR A 377 95.76 38.64 -30.51
C THR A 377 97.19 38.28 -30.12
N ALA A 378 97.41 37.25 -29.29
CA ALA A 378 98.75 36.75 -29.00
C ALA A 378 99.46 36.22 -30.25
N LYS A 379 98.77 35.46 -31.11
CA LYS A 379 99.31 34.94 -32.37
C LYS A 379 99.68 36.07 -33.33
N LEU A 380 98.80 37.05 -33.54
CA LEU A 380 99.07 38.23 -34.37
C LEU A 380 100.27 39.02 -33.84
N THR A 381 100.34 39.22 -32.52
CA THR A 381 101.47 39.89 -31.88
C THR A 381 102.78 39.15 -32.14
N TRP A 382 102.78 37.82 -31.95
CA TRP A 382 103.95 36.98 -32.23
C TRP A 382 104.34 37.04 -33.71
N GLN A 383 103.38 36.97 -34.64
CA GLN A 383 103.63 37.07 -36.08
C GLN A 383 104.24 38.43 -36.46
N THR A 384 103.72 39.53 -35.93
CA THR A 384 104.25 40.88 -36.20
C THR A 384 105.69 41.03 -35.70
N VAL A 385 105.96 40.59 -34.46
CA VAL A 385 107.31 40.65 -33.87
C VAL A 385 108.29 39.75 -34.64
N HIS A 386 107.88 38.53 -34.97
CA HIS A 386 108.73 37.57 -35.67
C HIS A 386 109.02 38.01 -37.11
N SER A 387 108.00 38.46 -37.85
CA SER A 387 108.15 38.94 -39.23
C SER A 387 109.02 40.20 -39.28
N GLY A 388 108.86 41.12 -38.31
CA GLY A 388 109.72 42.28 -38.16
C GLY A 388 111.18 41.90 -37.94
N ARG A 389 111.46 40.94 -37.05
CA ARG A 389 112.81 40.43 -36.82
C ARG A 389 113.41 39.74 -38.06
N GLN A 390 112.63 38.93 -38.76
CA GLN A 390 113.08 38.30 -40.00
C GLN A 390 113.40 39.32 -41.09
N PHE A 391 112.58 40.35 -41.25
CA PHE A 391 112.81 41.43 -42.21
C PHE A 391 114.16 42.12 -41.95
N ILE A 392 114.43 42.51 -40.69
CA ILE A 392 115.70 43.13 -40.30
C ILE A 392 116.88 42.19 -40.58
N ARG A 393 116.77 40.90 -40.26
CA ARG A 393 117.83 39.91 -40.51
C ARG A 393 118.11 39.74 -42.01
N ASN A 394 117.07 39.65 -42.83
CA ASN A 394 117.23 39.50 -44.28
C ASN A 394 117.83 40.76 -44.93
N ALA A 395 117.49 41.95 -44.42
CA ALA A 395 118.12 43.19 -44.85
C ALA A 395 119.63 43.20 -44.54
N ALA A 396 120.02 42.74 -43.35
CA ALA A 396 121.43 42.63 -42.97
C ALA A 396 122.21 41.64 -43.86
N LEU A 397 121.63 40.46 -44.16
CA LEU A 397 122.25 39.47 -45.04
C LEU A 397 122.43 39.98 -46.48
N ARG A 398 121.46 40.75 -47.00
CA ARG A 398 121.60 41.39 -48.32
C ARG A 398 122.77 42.38 -48.35
N LEU A 399 122.94 43.16 -47.28
CA LEU A 399 124.05 44.11 -47.15
C LEU A 399 125.40 43.38 -47.19
N GLU A 400 125.52 42.26 -46.47
CA GLU A 400 126.73 41.42 -46.46
C GLU A 400 127.04 40.83 -47.84
N MET A 401 126.01 40.39 -48.59
CA MET A 401 126.22 39.89 -49.95
C MET A 401 126.79 40.97 -50.89
N PHE A 402 126.23 42.18 -50.85
CA PHE A 402 126.76 43.29 -51.66
C PHE A 402 128.23 43.59 -51.33
N GLU A 403 128.62 43.47 -50.07
CA GLU A 403 130.03 43.62 -49.65
C GLU A 403 130.94 42.52 -50.23
N LYS A 404 130.47 41.26 -50.23
CA LYS A 404 131.21 40.11 -50.79
C LYS A 404 131.37 40.17 -52.31
N THR A 405 130.34 40.58 -53.05
CA THR A 405 130.41 40.70 -54.51
C THR A 405 131.49 41.69 -54.92
N ASN A 406 131.62 42.80 -54.19
CA ASN A 406 132.65 43.80 -54.45
C ASN A 406 134.08 43.25 -54.32
N ARG A 407 134.32 42.28 -53.43
CA ARG A 407 135.65 41.64 -53.23
C ARG A 407 136.01 40.61 -54.31
N LEU A 408 135.04 40.01 -55.00
CA LEU A 408 135.27 38.91 -55.94
C LEU A 408 135.71 39.37 -57.34
N THR A 409 135.51 40.64 -57.67
CA THR A 409 135.85 41.23 -58.98
C THR A 409 137.28 41.78 -59.07
N ASP A 410 138.17 41.49 -58.11
CA ASP A 410 139.57 41.93 -58.10
C ASP A 410 140.48 41.00 -58.97
N PRO A 411 141.10 41.48 -60.07
CA PRO A 411 141.91 40.69 -61.00
C PRO A 411 143.11 39.96 -60.36
N ALA A 412 143.62 40.43 -59.22
CA ALA A 412 144.76 39.80 -58.54
C ALA A 412 144.44 38.40 -57.97
N GLN A 413 143.16 38.12 -57.68
CA GLN A 413 142.71 36.82 -57.15
C GLN A 413 142.69 35.72 -58.22
N ILE A 414 142.47 36.05 -59.50
CA ILE A 414 142.32 35.07 -60.60
C ILE A 414 143.65 34.39 -60.90
N LEU A 415 144.75 35.15 -60.95
CA LEU A 415 146.10 34.61 -61.15
C LEU A 415 146.55 33.73 -59.97
N ARG A 416 146.11 34.03 -58.74
CA ARG A 416 146.43 33.26 -57.53
C ARG A 416 145.75 31.88 -57.49
N LYS A 417 144.65 31.69 -58.22
CA LYS A 417 143.93 30.42 -58.32
C LYS A 417 144.56 29.41 -59.30
N GLY A 418 145.74 29.69 -59.84
CA GLY A 418 146.49 28.75 -60.67
C GLY A 418 146.16 28.79 -62.16
N PHE A 419 145.34 29.76 -62.60
CA PHE A 419 145.18 30.06 -64.01
C PHE A 419 146.44 30.72 -64.56
N SER A 420 146.90 30.24 -65.71
CA SER A 420 148.07 30.76 -66.41
C SER A 420 147.66 31.56 -67.64
N ILE A 421 148.55 32.42 -68.11
CA ILE A 421 148.37 33.16 -69.36
C ILE A 421 149.45 32.70 -70.31
N THR A 422 149.05 32.16 -71.46
CA THR A 422 149.96 31.66 -72.50
C THR A 422 150.27 32.74 -73.52
N TYR A 423 151.53 32.82 -73.92
CA TYR A 423 152.09 33.76 -74.87
C TYR A 423 152.79 33.02 -76.02
N HIS A 424 152.71 33.57 -77.23
CA HIS A 424 153.53 33.19 -78.40
C HIS A 424 154.12 34.49 -78.94
N GLU A 425 155.45 34.56 -79.09
CA GLU A 425 156.15 35.79 -79.51
C GLU A 425 155.67 37.06 -78.75
N ASP A 426 155.59 36.98 -77.41
CA ASP A 426 155.13 38.05 -76.49
C ASP A 426 153.66 38.52 -76.60
N LYS A 427 152.80 37.84 -77.37
CA LYS A 427 151.33 38.10 -77.40
C LYS A 427 150.53 37.02 -76.70
N VAL A 428 149.51 37.41 -75.92
CA VAL A 428 148.60 36.45 -75.27
C VAL A 428 147.84 35.67 -76.32
N VAL A 429 147.99 34.36 -76.29
CA VAL A 429 147.23 33.44 -77.12
C VAL A 429 145.90 33.19 -76.43
N ARG A 430 144.81 33.61 -77.08
CA ARG A 430 143.43 33.35 -76.63
C ARG A 430 142.75 32.23 -77.43
N ASP A 431 143.32 31.89 -78.57
CA ASP A 431 142.73 30.98 -79.55
C ASP A 431 143.81 30.05 -80.10
N SER A 432 143.53 28.74 -80.09
CA SER A 432 144.49 27.70 -80.46
C SER A 432 144.79 27.65 -81.96
N GLN A 433 143.96 28.24 -82.82
CA GLN A 433 144.18 28.27 -84.27
C GLN A 433 145.41 29.09 -84.70
N THR A 434 145.90 29.95 -83.82
CA THR A 434 147.08 30.80 -84.08
C THR A 434 148.41 30.06 -83.93
N LEU A 435 148.38 28.79 -83.50
CA LEU A 435 149.56 27.96 -83.30
C LEU A 435 149.62 26.85 -84.35
N SER A 436 150.82 26.63 -84.89
CA SER A 436 151.14 25.55 -85.83
C SER A 436 151.95 24.46 -85.13
N GLU A 437 151.75 23.20 -85.51
CA GLU A 437 152.54 22.06 -85.00
C GLU A 437 154.06 22.31 -85.12
N GLY A 438 154.78 22.09 -84.03
CA GLY A 438 156.21 22.32 -83.89
C GLY A 438 156.63 23.69 -83.32
N GLN A 439 155.72 24.65 -83.11
CA GLN A 439 156.03 25.99 -82.58
C GLN A 439 156.28 26.00 -81.07
N SER A 440 157.06 26.99 -80.57
CA SER A 440 157.34 27.15 -79.14
C SER A 440 156.44 28.22 -78.49
N ILE A 441 155.85 27.93 -77.33
CA ILE A 441 154.98 28.81 -76.53
C ILE A 441 155.55 29.07 -75.13
N GLN A 442 155.17 30.20 -74.52
CA GLN A 442 155.60 30.61 -73.18
C GLN A 442 154.40 30.84 -72.25
N THR A 443 154.32 30.14 -71.12
CA THR A 443 153.16 30.20 -70.20
C THR A 443 153.56 30.88 -68.90
N ARG A 444 152.91 32.00 -68.57
CA ARG A 444 153.08 32.73 -67.29
C ARG A 444 152.13 32.20 -66.24
N LEU A 445 152.69 31.80 -65.12
CA LEU A 445 151.97 31.33 -63.94
C LEU A 445 151.91 32.45 -62.88
N PHE A 446 151.18 32.21 -61.79
CA PHE A 446 151.18 33.08 -60.59
C PHE A 446 152.60 33.47 -60.15
N ARG A 447 153.56 32.52 -60.28
CA ARG A 447 154.99 32.74 -60.09
C ARG A 447 155.77 31.94 -61.14
N GLY A 448 156.51 32.62 -62.02
CA GLY A 448 157.41 32.03 -63.03
C GLY A 448 156.80 31.89 -64.44
N THR A 449 157.66 31.56 -65.41
CA THR A 449 157.31 31.40 -66.83
C THR A 449 157.94 30.11 -67.38
N VAL A 450 157.18 29.31 -68.14
CA VAL A 450 157.62 28.03 -68.71
C VAL A 450 157.61 28.10 -70.24
N SER A 451 158.60 27.52 -70.91
CA SER A 451 158.67 27.43 -72.38
C SER A 451 158.42 25.98 -72.86
N SER A 452 157.50 25.78 -73.80
CA SER A 452 157.05 24.46 -74.31
C SER A 452 156.93 24.46 -75.83
N ARG A 453 156.94 23.28 -76.48
CA ARG A 453 156.71 23.13 -77.93
C ARG A 453 155.38 22.42 -78.21
N VAL A 454 154.66 22.85 -79.24
CA VAL A 454 153.32 22.37 -79.60
C VAL A 454 153.41 21.09 -80.44
N GLU A 455 152.85 19.98 -79.97
CA GLU A 455 152.91 18.66 -80.64
C GLU A 455 151.70 18.36 -81.54
N SER A 456 150.51 18.87 -81.22
CA SER A 456 149.37 18.92 -82.13
C SER A 456 148.53 20.17 -81.91
N THR A 457 147.93 20.72 -82.97
CA THR A 457 146.93 21.77 -82.85
C THR A 457 145.61 21.32 -83.46
N ASP A 458 144.64 21.06 -82.59
CA ASP A 458 143.25 20.88 -82.99
C ASP A 458 142.65 22.29 -83.21
N PRO A 459 142.12 22.62 -84.41
CA PRO A 459 141.42 23.87 -84.66
C PRO A 459 140.12 23.86 -83.87
N GLY A 460 140.24 24.19 -82.59
CA GLY A 460 139.16 24.34 -81.65
C GLY A 460 138.24 25.47 -82.10
N GLY A 461 137.15 25.11 -82.77
CA GLY A 461 135.96 25.93 -82.80
C GLY A 461 135.35 25.96 -81.40
N THR A 462 135.72 27.00 -80.64
CA THR A 462 134.81 27.86 -79.85
C THR A 462 133.42 27.24 -79.62
N GLY A 463 133.09 26.73 -78.43
CA GLY A 463 133.00 27.49 -77.19
C GLY A 463 131.53 27.60 -76.78
N ASN A 464 131.11 26.85 -75.76
CA ASN A 464 130.53 27.38 -74.52
C ASN A 464 130.09 26.23 -73.61
N THR A 465 130.88 26.02 -72.56
CA THR A 465 130.55 25.49 -71.24
C THR A 465 129.12 24.99 -71.02
N SER A 466 128.99 23.67 -71.10
CA SER A 466 128.13 22.90 -70.23
C SER A 466 128.57 23.06 -68.77
N GLN A 467 127.57 23.13 -67.88
CA GLN A 467 127.49 22.31 -66.67
C GLN A 467 128.46 22.66 -65.53
N ASP A 468 128.12 22.49 -64.28
CA ASP A 468 126.99 21.87 -63.59
C ASP A 468 127.10 22.45 -62.16
N ASP A 469 126.01 22.69 -61.43
CA ASP A 469 125.34 21.68 -60.57
C ASP A 469 126.32 21.17 -59.47
N PRO A 470 125.89 20.72 -58.27
CA PRO A 470 124.77 19.82 -58.13
C PRO A 470 123.88 19.98 -56.88
N GLN A 471 122.60 19.70 -57.09
CA GLN A 471 121.96 18.46 -56.61
C GLN A 471 122.13 17.99 -55.15
N LYS A 472 120.99 17.47 -54.67
CA LYS A 472 120.81 16.41 -53.65
C LYS A 472 120.82 16.88 -52.18
N ASP A 473 119.98 16.34 -51.29
CA ASP A 473 119.23 15.10 -51.37
C ASP A 473 117.95 15.10 -50.52
N LYS A 474 117.07 14.19 -50.93
CA LYS A 474 115.97 13.56 -50.21
C LYS A 474 116.39 13.24 -48.75
N THR A 475 115.50 13.11 -47.78
CA THR A 475 114.66 11.91 -47.64
C THR A 475 113.75 12.01 -46.42
N GLN A 476 112.53 11.46 -46.57
CA GLN A 476 111.84 10.56 -45.61
C GLN A 476 111.33 11.11 -44.27
N HIS A 477 110.27 10.61 -43.66
CA HIS A 477 109.11 9.78 -44.03
C HIS A 477 108.34 9.60 -42.71
N LYS A 478 107.00 9.60 -42.76
CA LYS A 478 106.10 8.93 -41.80
C LYS A 478 106.17 9.51 -40.35
N SER A 479 105.20 9.37 -39.45
CA SER A 479 104.14 8.38 -39.32
C SER A 479 103.16 8.85 -38.23
N THR A 480 101.90 8.46 -38.38
CA THR A 480 101.00 7.95 -37.31
C THR A 480 100.50 8.83 -36.15
N THR A 481 99.18 9.05 -36.22
CA THR A 481 98.16 8.62 -35.23
C THR A 481 97.96 9.43 -33.94
N LYS A 482 96.82 10.12 -33.87
CA LYS A 482 95.67 9.69 -33.06
C LYS A 482 94.37 10.32 -33.54
#